data_AF-Q13Y58-F1
#
_entry.id   AF-Q13Y58-F1
#
_cell.length_a   1.000
_cell.length_b   1.000
_cell.length_c   1.000
_cell.angle_alpha   90.00
_cell.angle_beta   90.00
_cell.angle_gamma   90.00
#
_symmetry.space_group_name_H-M   'P 1'
#
loop_
_entity.id
_entity.type
_entity.pdbx_description
1 polymer ?
#
loop_
_entity_poly.entity_id
_entity_poly.type
_entity_poly.pdbx_seq_one_letter_code
_entity_poly.pdbx_strand_id
1 'polypeptide(L)'
;MEAYQYDCADPEFEELARVISDLFPEQTQFIQRAVQEGTPTLAIHWVAMRFGAAARRTVMTVAIAPAAWARYRAMPARLRGRSFAVLRAYVEASLGSLEEQYANGEAVPREITIEPGDEFA
;
A
#
# COMPACT_ATOMS: atom_id res chain seq x y z
N MET A 1 15.70 10.26 13.64
CA MET A 1 14.64 9.33 13.21
C MET A 1 14.17 9.85 11.87
N GLU A 2 14.52 9.15 10.79
CA GLU A 2 14.14 9.57 9.45
C GLU A 2 12.68 9.17 9.22
N ALA A 3 11.80 10.18 9.18
CA ALA A 3 10.36 9.98 9.13
C ALA A 3 9.91 9.38 7.78
N TYR A 4 8.76 8.70 7.80
CA TYR A 4 8.03 8.33 6.58
C TYR A 4 7.88 9.55 5.66
N GLN A 5 7.98 9.34 4.35
CA GLN A 5 7.78 10.38 3.35
C GLN A 5 6.45 10.15 2.64
N TYR A 6 5.61 11.18 2.60
CA TYR A 6 4.33 11.15 1.92
C TYR A 6 4.35 12.17 0.78
N ASP A 7 4.33 11.68 -0.46
CA ASP A 7 4.24 12.47 -1.69
C ASP A 7 2.87 12.21 -2.33
N CYS A 8 1.84 12.77 -1.70
CA CYS A 8 0.45 12.63 -2.11
C CYS A 8 -0.13 14.01 -2.40
N ALA A 9 -0.61 14.24 -3.63
CA ALA A 9 -1.30 15.47 -4.00
C ALA A 9 -2.72 15.53 -3.44
N ASP A 10 -3.35 14.38 -3.21
CA ASP A 10 -4.68 14.22 -2.64
C ASP A 10 -4.58 13.86 -1.14
N PRO A 11 -5.19 14.65 -0.23
CA PRO A 11 -5.14 14.38 1.20
C PRO A 11 -5.79 13.04 1.59
N GLU A 12 -6.74 12.54 0.78
CA GLU A 12 -7.36 11.25 1.03
C GLU A 12 -6.38 10.09 0.78
N PHE A 13 -5.46 10.26 -0.18
CA PHE A 13 -4.36 9.32 -0.40
C PHE A 13 -3.33 9.35 0.71
N GLU A 14 -3.01 10.55 1.22
CA GLU A 14 -2.13 10.67 2.38
C GLU A 14 -2.72 9.98 3.61
N GLU A 15 -4.04 10.13 3.84
CA GLU A 15 -4.77 9.44 4.91
C GLU A 15 -4.63 7.91 4.78
N LEU A 16 -4.86 7.36 3.59
CA LEU A 16 -4.68 5.93 3.33
C LEU A 16 -3.22 5.48 3.55
N ALA A 17 -2.24 6.27 3.13
CA ALA A 17 -0.83 5.97 3.35
C ALA A 17 -0.48 5.93 4.84
N ARG A 18 -1.03 6.85 5.65
CA ARG A 18 -0.83 6.90 7.10
C ARG A 18 -1.44 5.69 7.81
N VAL A 19 -2.58 5.17 7.34
CA VAL A 19 -3.25 3.99 7.90
C VAL A 19 -2.39 2.73 7.85
N ILE A 20 -1.52 2.62 6.84
CA ILE A 20 -0.68 1.43 6.62
C ILE A 20 0.81 1.67 6.89
N SER A 21 1.23 2.89 7.25
CA SER A 21 2.66 3.22 7.28
C SER A 21 3.44 2.43 8.33
N ASP A 22 2.81 2.07 9.44
CA ASP A 22 3.42 1.27 10.51
C ASP A 22 3.72 -0.18 10.10
N LEU A 23 3.15 -0.66 8.99
CA LEU A 23 3.47 -1.98 8.42
C LEU A 23 4.86 -2.02 7.76
N PHE A 24 5.40 -0.84 7.42
CA PHE A 24 6.64 -0.69 6.69
C PHE A 24 7.75 -0.13 7.59
N PRO A 25 9.03 -0.41 7.27
CA PRO A 25 10.14 0.17 8.00
C PRO A 25 10.14 1.71 7.91
N GLU A 26 10.81 2.35 8.86
CA GLU A 26 11.16 3.78 8.76
C GLU A 26 11.85 4.08 7.42
N GLN A 27 11.76 5.32 6.93
CA GLN A 27 12.23 5.75 5.59
C GLN A 27 11.41 5.23 4.39
N THR A 28 10.28 4.58 4.62
CA THR A 28 9.36 4.21 3.52
C THR A 28 8.76 5.46 2.87
N GLN A 29 8.71 5.46 1.53
CA GLN A 29 8.09 6.52 0.74
C GLN A 29 6.72 6.06 0.24
N PHE A 30 5.70 6.88 0.44
CA PHE A 30 4.34 6.70 -0.03
C PHE A 30 4.06 7.75 -1.10
N ILE A 31 3.89 7.31 -2.34
CA ILE A 31 3.79 8.18 -3.51
C ILE A 31 2.45 7.95 -4.18
N GLN A 32 1.60 8.97 -4.20
CA GLN A 32 0.43 8.95 -5.08
C GLN A 32 0.92 9.07 -6.52
N ARG A 33 0.65 8.06 -7.35
CA ARG A 33 0.98 8.15 -8.78
C ARG A 33 -0.18 8.76 -9.54
N ALA A 34 0.17 9.39 -10.66
CA ALA A 34 -0.84 9.91 -11.59
C ALA A 34 -1.78 8.78 -11.99
N VAL A 35 -3.07 9.10 -12.07
CA VAL A 35 -4.12 8.17 -12.46
C VAL A 35 -3.79 7.61 -13.84
N GLN A 36 -3.46 6.31 -13.90
CA GLN A 36 -3.17 5.62 -15.15
C GLN A 36 -4.43 4.84 -15.54
N GLU A 37 -4.96 5.11 -16.74
CA GLU A 37 -6.21 4.49 -17.24
C GLU A 37 -7.43 4.67 -16.34
N GLY A 38 -7.47 5.75 -15.55
CA GLY A 38 -8.56 6.03 -14.62
C GLY A 38 -8.39 5.40 -13.22
N THR A 39 -7.35 4.59 -13.01
CA THR A 39 -7.11 3.88 -11.74
C THR A 39 -6.26 4.70 -10.76
N PRO A 40 -6.82 5.14 -9.62
CA PRO A 40 -6.07 5.77 -8.54
C PRO A 40 -5.08 4.77 -7.92
N THR A 41 -3.81 5.18 -7.79
CA THR A 41 -2.73 4.30 -7.30
C THR A 41 -1.86 4.95 -6.21
N LEU A 42 -1.55 4.17 -5.17
CA LEU A 42 -0.58 4.50 -4.13
C LEU A 42 0.62 3.56 -4.27
N ALA A 43 1.79 4.09 -4.60
CA ALA A 43 3.04 3.34 -4.66
C ALA A 43 3.80 3.47 -3.34
N ILE A 44 4.19 2.33 -2.78
CA ILE A 44 4.90 2.23 -1.51
C ILE A 44 6.30 1.70 -1.82
N HIS A 45 7.31 2.53 -1.59
CA HIS A 45 8.70 2.22 -1.85
C HIS A 45 9.42 2.00 -0.52
N TRP A 46 9.91 0.79 -0.27
CA TRP A 46 10.67 0.47 0.94
C TRP A 46 11.89 -0.39 0.65
N VAL A 47 12.80 -0.44 1.63
CA VAL A 47 13.93 -1.36 1.63
C VAL A 47 13.55 -2.59 2.45
N ALA A 48 13.35 -3.72 1.78
CA ALA A 48 13.00 -4.98 2.38
C ALA A 48 14.25 -5.69 2.93
N MET A 49 14.69 -5.28 4.12
CA MET A 49 15.78 -5.95 4.86
C MET A 49 15.40 -7.36 5.34
N ARG A 50 14.10 -7.71 5.29
CA ARG A 50 13.53 -8.97 5.76
C ARG A 50 13.82 -10.17 4.85
N PHE A 51 14.22 -9.93 3.59
CA PHE A 51 14.40 -10.97 2.57
C PHE A 51 15.88 -11.31 2.29
N GLY A 52 16.75 -11.19 3.30
CA GLY A 52 18.15 -11.62 3.25
C GLY A 52 19.17 -10.54 3.63
N ALA A 53 20.46 -10.86 3.48
CA ALA A 53 21.58 -10.02 3.92
C ALA A 53 21.80 -8.74 3.09
N ALA A 54 21.17 -8.63 1.91
CA ALA A 54 21.31 -7.49 1.02
C ALA A 54 20.05 -6.63 1.04
N ALA A 55 20.23 -5.32 1.23
CA ALA A 55 19.16 -4.33 1.10
C ALA A 55 18.51 -4.42 -0.28
N ARG A 56 17.19 -4.68 -0.31
CA ARG A 56 16.43 -4.82 -1.54
C ARG A 56 15.33 -3.76 -1.60
N ARG A 57 15.39 -2.86 -2.59
CA ARG A 57 14.30 -1.93 -2.86
C ARG A 57 13.12 -2.70 -3.48
N THR A 58 11.96 -2.55 -2.88
CA THR A 58 10.70 -3.16 -3.31
C THR A 58 9.64 -2.09 -3.45
N VAL A 59 8.74 -2.27 -4.41
CA VAL A 59 7.58 -1.41 -4.66
C VAL A 59 6.30 -2.23 -4.55
N MET A 60 5.35 -1.74 -3.76
CA MET A 60 3.97 -2.24 -3.73
C MET A 60 3.07 -1.14 -4.25
N THR A 61 2.31 -1.46 -5.30
CA THR A 61 1.31 -0.55 -5.87
C THR A 61 -0.05 -0.98 -5.35
N VAL A 62 -0.72 -0.13 -4.59
CA VAL A 62 -2.13 -0.29 -4.25
C VAL A 62 -2.94 0.37 -5.35
N ALA A 63 -3.62 -0.43 -6.17
CA ALA A 63 -4.47 0.04 -7.26
C ALA A 63 -5.94 -0.08 -6.83
N ILE A 64 -6.55 1.05 -6.50
CA ILE A 64 -7.94 1.06 -6.03
C ILE A 64 -8.85 1.16 -7.25
N ALA A 65 -9.79 0.23 -7.39
CA ALA A 65 -10.74 0.27 -8.49
C ALA A 65 -11.48 1.62 -8.52
N PRO A 66 -11.66 2.28 -9.69
CA PRO A 66 -12.24 3.62 -9.76
C PRO A 66 -13.62 3.73 -9.12
N ALA A 67 -14.44 2.68 -9.23
CA ALA A 67 -15.76 2.62 -8.60
C ALA A 67 -15.67 2.54 -7.06
N ALA A 68 -14.76 1.73 -6.51
CA ALA A 68 -14.50 1.67 -5.08
C ALA A 68 -13.95 3.00 -4.55
N TRP A 69 -13.05 3.63 -5.30
CA TRP A 69 -12.55 4.97 -4.96
C TRP A 69 -13.68 6.01 -4.91
N ALA A 70 -14.56 6.04 -5.91
CA ALA A 70 -15.70 6.94 -5.93
C ALA A 70 -16.64 6.73 -4.72
N ARG A 71 -16.90 5.48 -4.34
CA ARG A 71 -17.70 5.13 -3.15
C ARG A 71 -17.02 5.60 -1.86
N TYR A 72 -15.72 5.34 -1.72
CA TYR A 72 -14.91 5.80 -0.59
C TYR A 72 -14.99 7.32 -0.41
N ARG A 73 -14.82 8.09 -1.49
CA ARG A 73 -14.89 9.57 -1.43
C ARG A 73 -16.28 10.07 -1.05
N ALA A 74 -17.33 9.35 -1.45
CA ALA A 74 -18.70 9.69 -1.09
C ALA A 74 -19.05 9.36 0.37
N MET A 75 -18.25 8.53 1.05
CA MET A 75 -18.50 8.19 2.46
C MET A 75 -18.14 9.35 3.40
N PRO A 76 -18.99 9.64 4.41
CA PRO A 76 -18.63 10.50 5.51
C PRO A 76 -17.37 9.98 6.23
N ALA A 77 -16.45 10.87 6.59
CA ALA A 77 -15.15 10.50 7.20
C ALA A 77 -15.28 9.52 8.38
N ARG A 78 -16.29 9.72 9.24
CA ARG A 78 -16.58 8.85 10.40
C ARG A 78 -16.93 7.38 10.04
N LEU A 79 -17.23 7.08 8.78
CA LEU A 79 -17.59 5.73 8.30
C LEU A 79 -16.46 5.07 7.50
N ARG A 80 -15.34 5.76 7.26
CA ARG A 80 -14.20 5.25 6.47
C ARG A 80 -13.37 4.18 7.19
N GLY A 81 -13.60 3.95 8.49
CA GLY A 81 -12.87 2.96 9.28
C GLY A 81 -12.88 1.54 8.71
N ARG A 82 -13.96 1.14 8.03
CA ARG A 82 -14.02 -0.16 7.34
C ARG A 82 -13.04 -0.21 6.15
N SER A 83 -13.00 0.84 5.32
CA SER A 83 -12.07 0.95 4.20
C SER A 83 -10.62 0.88 4.67
N PHE A 84 -10.31 1.52 5.81
CA PHE A 84 -8.98 1.46 6.43
C PHE A 84 -8.60 0.04 6.86
N ALA A 85 -9.52 -0.66 7.54
CA ALA A 85 -9.28 -2.04 7.96
C ALA A 85 -9.06 -2.98 6.76
N VAL A 86 -9.83 -2.81 5.70
CA VAL A 86 -9.71 -3.60 4.47
C VAL A 86 -8.38 -3.33 3.77
N LEU A 87 -8.01 -2.06 3.56
CA LEU A 87 -6.72 -1.71 2.98
C LEU A 87 -5.57 -2.33 3.79
N ARG A 88 -5.62 -2.19 5.12
CA ARG A 88 -4.61 -2.75 6.00
C ARG A 88 -4.51 -4.28 5.85
N ALA A 89 -5.64 -4.98 5.86
CA ALA A 89 -5.67 -6.44 5.71
C ALA A 89 -5.06 -6.91 4.39
N TYR A 90 -5.35 -6.20 3.28
CA TYR A 90 -4.74 -6.49 1.97
C TYR A 90 -3.22 -6.30 1.96
N VAL A 91 -2.74 -5.21 2.56
CA VAL A 91 -1.30 -4.93 2.66
C VAL A 91 -0.60 -5.95 3.57
N GLU A 92 -1.17 -6.26 4.74
CA GLU A 92 -0.64 -7.27 5.66
C GLU A 92 -0.57 -8.66 5.01
N ALA A 93 -1.65 -9.10 4.34
CA ALA A 93 -1.68 -10.38 3.63
C ALA A 93 -0.62 -10.44 2.53
N SER A 94 -0.43 -9.34 1.80
CA SER A 94 0.57 -9.27 0.73
C SER A 94 1.99 -9.33 1.29
N LEU A 95 2.28 -8.61 2.37
CA LEU A 95 3.59 -8.69 3.05
C LEU A 95 3.86 -10.11 3.59
N GLY A 96 2.87 -10.73 4.23
CA GLY A 96 2.96 -12.11 4.71
C GLY A 96 3.23 -13.12 3.58
N SER A 97 2.62 -12.94 2.41
CA SER A 97 2.90 -13.79 1.24
C SER A 97 4.33 -13.65 0.72
N LEU A 98 4.90 -12.43 0.72
CA LEU A 98 6.31 -12.24 0.36
C LEU A 98 7.26 -12.89 1.36
N GLU A 99 6.91 -12.85 2.65
CA GLU A 99 7.65 -13.53 3.72
C GLU A 99 7.59 -15.05 3.56
N GLU A 100 6.42 -15.60 3.22
CA GLU A 100 6.25 -17.02 2.93
C GLU A 100 7.05 -17.46 1.69
N GLN A 101 6.98 -16.73 0.58
CA GLN A 101 7.80 -16.97 -0.61
C GLN A 101 9.29 -17.01 -0.26
N TYR A 102 9.76 -16.03 0.52
CA TYR A 102 11.15 -16.00 0.97
C TYR A 102 11.51 -17.22 1.83
N ALA A 103 10.65 -17.59 2.78
CA ALA A 103 10.86 -18.74 3.66
C ALA A 103 10.92 -20.07 2.88
N ASN A 104 10.17 -20.17 1.78
CA ASN A 104 10.18 -21.31 0.87
C ASN A 104 11.38 -21.33 -0.09
N GLY A 105 12.27 -20.31 -0.03
CA GLY A 105 13.40 -20.18 -0.94
C GLY A 105 13.01 -19.72 -2.35
N GLU A 106 11.80 -19.19 -2.51
CA GLU A 106 11.30 -18.68 -3.79
C GLU A 106 11.85 -17.28 -4.09
N ALA A 107 11.80 -16.92 -5.37
CA ALA A 107 12.20 -15.58 -5.79
C ALA A 107 11.13 -14.56 -5.41
N VAL A 108 11.37 -13.79 -4.35
CA VAL A 108 10.49 -12.67 -3.97
C VAL A 108 10.48 -11.61 -5.07
N PRO A 109 9.32 -11.13 -5.56
CA PRO A 109 9.23 -10.07 -6.57
C PRO A 109 9.74 -8.71 -6.06
N ARG A 110 10.20 -7.84 -6.97
CA ARG A 110 10.58 -6.45 -6.63
C ARG A 110 9.42 -5.47 -6.73
N GLU A 111 8.45 -5.80 -7.56
CA GLU A 111 7.29 -4.96 -7.86
C GLU A 111 6.07 -5.85 -7.71
N ILE A 112 5.10 -5.37 -6.93
CA ILE A 112 3.88 -6.09 -6.65
C ILE A 112 2.74 -5.10 -6.79
N THR A 113 1.62 -5.55 -7.35
CA THR A 113 0.38 -4.78 -7.37
C THR A 113 -0.65 -5.51 -6.54
N ILE A 114 -1.36 -4.77 -5.70
CA ILE A 114 -2.50 -5.25 -4.93
C ILE A 114 -3.71 -4.43 -5.33
N GLU A 115 -4.85 -5.11 -5.45
CA GLU A 115 -6.10 -4.53 -5.91
C GLU A 115 -7.15 -4.75 -4.83
N PRO A 116 -7.30 -3.83 -3.86
CA PRO A 116 -8.39 -3.91 -2.90
C PRO A 116 -9.72 -3.97 -3.65
N GLY A 117 -10.45 -5.07 -3.49
CA GLY A 117 -11.70 -5.34 -4.19
C GLY A 117 -12.86 -4.46 -3.72
N ASP A 118 -14.08 -4.87 -4.06
CA ASP A 118 -15.31 -4.16 -3.71
C ASP A 118 -15.53 -4.02 -2.20
N GLU A 119 -14.87 -4.83 -1.37
CA GLU A 119 -14.91 -4.72 0.08
C GLU A 119 -14.28 -3.43 0.63
N PHE A 120 -13.42 -2.76 -0.15
CA PHE A 120 -12.76 -1.53 0.27
C PHE A 120 -13.77 -0.40 0.48
N ALA A 121 -14.83 -0.33 -0.32
CA ALA A 121 -15.85 0.71 -0.23
C ALA A 121 -17.13 0.34 -0.96
#